data_AF-A0A2G8HWU4-F1
#
_entry.id   AF-A0A2G8HWU4-F1
#
_cell.length_a   1.000
_cell.length_b   1.000
_cell.length_c   1.000
_cell.angle_alpha   90.00
_cell.angle_beta   90.00
_cell.angle_gamma   90.00
#
_symmetry.space_group_name_H-M   'P 1'
#
loop_
_entity.id
_entity.type
_entity.pdbx_description
1 polymer ?
#
loop_
_entity_poly.entity_id
_entity_poly.type
_entity_poly.pdbx_seq_one_letter_code
_entity_poly.pdbx_strand_id
1 'polypeptide(L)'
;MSLFQTSDAQKVTLYKIASEMKTSGLPDKFIADAVEIGAYYEGVFDLFELWTTEEDPDFKEQIVANIQAEIDEYSEQPKKPTKKPYIDYSHLEAIAKDVLAFKAHLKSLVDQWGGVTKLSKQTGIPQPSLSRFFSSASMPRRTTLYKIADALKLSEKEIITDWAA
;
A
#
# COMPACT_ATOMS: atom_id res chain seq x y z
N MET A 1 13.26 -11.78 19.56
CA MET A 1 13.43 -11.70 18.10
C MET A 1 14.32 -10.49 17.85
N SER A 2 15.48 -10.66 17.20
CA SER A 2 16.24 -9.50 16.75
C SER A 2 15.41 -8.79 15.70
N LEU A 3 15.22 -7.48 15.85
CA LEU A 3 14.68 -6.65 14.79
C LEU A 3 15.63 -6.81 13.60
N PHE A 4 15.10 -7.13 12.42
CA PHE A 4 15.91 -7.17 11.21
C PHE A 4 16.62 -5.82 11.04
N GLN A 5 17.90 -5.89 10.70
CA GLN A 5 18.68 -4.73 10.34
C GLN A 5 19.62 -5.15 9.23
N THR A 6 19.61 -4.40 8.13
CA THR A 6 20.52 -4.63 7.02
C THR A 6 21.97 -4.62 7.50
N SER A 7 22.72 -5.65 7.10
CA SER A 7 24.18 -5.67 7.25
C SER A 7 24.84 -4.58 6.42
N ASP A 8 26.11 -4.27 6.68
CA ASP A 8 26.80 -3.23 5.92
C ASP A 8 26.92 -3.57 4.41
N ALA A 9 27.04 -4.86 4.07
CA ALA A 9 26.98 -5.31 2.68
C ALA A 9 25.59 -5.06 2.05
N GLN A 10 24.52 -5.40 2.76
CA GLN A 10 23.14 -5.16 2.30
C GLN A 10 22.85 -3.66 2.16
N LYS A 11 23.36 -2.80 3.04
CA LYS A 11 23.23 -1.34 2.89
C LYS A 11 23.85 -0.84 1.59
N VAL A 12 25.06 -1.31 1.25
CA VAL A 12 25.71 -0.96 -0.02
C VAL A 12 24.86 -1.41 -1.21
N THR A 13 24.32 -2.64 -1.17
CA THR A 13 23.38 -3.13 -2.19
C THR A 13 22.13 -2.26 -2.29
N LEU A 14 21.52 -1.91 -1.16
CA LEU A 14 20.32 -1.07 -1.08
C LEU A 14 20.57 0.30 -1.72
N TYR A 15 21.68 0.97 -1.39
CA TYR A 15 22.05 2.26 -1.98
C TYR A 15 22.38 2.17 -3.49
N LYS A 16 22.97 1.06 -3.93
CA LYS A 16 23.21 0.81 -5.36
C LYS A 16 21.89 0.74 -6.12
N ILE A 17 20.94 -0.08 -5.64
CA ILE A 17 19.62 -0.23 -6.27
C ILE A 17 18.85 1.11 -6.22
N ALA A 18 18.93 1.86 -5.11
CA ALA A 18 18.35 3.20 -5.01
C ALA A 18 18.88 4.17 -6.08
N SER A 19 20.17 4.06 -6.42
CA SER A 19 20.79 4.85 -7.50
C SER A 19 20.27 4.44 -8.88
N GLU A 20 20.06 3.14 -9.10
CA GLU A 20 19.43 2.61 -10.32
C GLU A 20 17.97 3.10 -10.45
N MET A 21 17.19 3.04 -9.37
CA MET A 21 15.84 3.59 -9.28
C MET A 21 15.77 5.08 -9.63
N LYS A 22 16.72 5.88 -9.13
CA LYS A 22 16.82 7.30 -9.47
C LYS A 22 17.09 7.50 -10.96
N THR A 23 17.97 6.69 -11.53
CA THR A 23 18.30 6.74 -12.97
C THR A 23 17.10 6.37 -13.83
N SER A 24 16.24 5.46 -13.36
CA SER A 24 14.96 5.10 -13.98
C SER A 24 13.85 6.16 -13.79
N GLY A 25 14.14 7.30 -13.17
CA GLY A 25 13.23 8.44 -13.05
C GLY A 25 12.27 8.39 -11.86
N LEU A 26 12.47 7.49 -10.89
CA LEU A 26 11.64 7.47 -9.68
C LEU A 26 11.90 8.71 -8.79
N PRO A 27 10.88 9.21 -8.06
CA PRO A 27 11.00 10.43 -7.27
C PRO A 27 11.96 10.28 -6.07
N ASP A 28 12.72 11.34 -5.75
CA ASP A 28 13.70 11.32 -4.64
C ASP A 28 13.06 11.00 -3.29
N LYS A 29 11.87 11.56 -3.02
CA LYS A 29 11.15 11.33 -1.77
C LYS A 29 10.77 9.85 -1.61
N PHE A 30 10.25 9.24 -2.68
CA PHE A 30 9.91 7.81 -2.70
C PHE A 30 11.15 6.96 -2.41
N ILE A 31 12.26 7.23 -3.09
CA ILE A 31 13.51 6.46 -2.92
C ILE A 31 14.04 6.60 -1.48
N ALA A 32 14.05 7.82 -0.94
CA ALA A 32 14.53 8.06 0.42
C ALA A 32 13.69 7.31 1.47
N ASP A 33 12.36 7.36 1.35
CA ASP A 33 11.45 6.67 2.27
C ASP A 33 11.58 5.14 2.14
N ALA A 34 11.72 4.64 0.90
CA ALA A 34 11.92 3.22 0.62
C ALA A 34 13.24 2.70 1.24
N VAL A 35 14.32 3.46 1.13
CA VAL A 35 15.63 3.12 1.70
C VAL A 35 15.60 3.13 3.23
N GLU A 36 14.93 4.12 3.84
CA GLU A 36 14.78 4.19 5.30
C GLU A 36 14.13 2.91 5.83
N ILE A 37 13.05 2.45 5.19
CA ILE A 37 12.32 1.26 5.63
C ILE A 37 13.09 -0.02 5.28
N GLY A 38 13.64 -0.12 4.07
CA GLY A 38 14.45 -1.27 3.64
C GLY A 38 15.66 -1.53 4.53
N ALA A 39 16.16 -0.52 5.24
CA ALA A 39 17.24 -0.69 6.20
C ALA A 39 16.85 -1.52 7.44
N TYR A 40 15.56 -1.55 7.80
CA TYR A 40 15.03 -2.15 9.03
C TYR A 40 13.87 -3.13 8.82
N TYR A 41 13.41 -3.31 7.59
CA TYR A 41 12.36 -4.24 7.24
C TYR A 41 12.75 -5.12 6.05
N GLU A 42 12.93 -6.42 6.31
CA GLU A 42 13.40 -7.42 5.35
C GLU A 42 12.52 -7.46 4.10
N GLY A 43 11.20 -7.44 4.27
CA GLY A 43 10.27 -7.48 3.14
C GLY A 43 10.46 -6.32 2.16
N VAL A 44 10.82 -5.12 2.63
CA VAL A 44 11.13 -4.01 1.73
C VAL A 44 12.50 -4.18 1.09
N PHE A 45 13.50 -4.68 1.81
CA PHE A 45 14.80 -5.01 1.22
C PHE A 45 14.65 -6.02 0.08
N ASP A 46 13.88 -7.09 0.28
CA ASP A 46 13.61 -8.11 -0.74
C ASP A 46 12.92 -7.51 -1.98
N LEU A 47 12.03 -6.52 -1.79
CA LEU A 47 11.41 -5.80 -2.91
C LEU A 47 12.41 -4.97 -3.72
N PHE A 48 13.47 -4.44 -3.10
CA PHE A 48 14.56 -3.78 -3.84
C PHE A 48 15.32 -4.80 -4.70
N GLU A 49 15.67 -5.96 -4.12
CA GLU A 49 16.36 -7.02 -4.86
C GLU A 49 15.50 -7.52 -6.03
N LEU A 50 14.21 -7.74 -5.79
CA LEU A 50 13.27 -8.14 -6.83
C LEU A 50 13.17 -7.09 -7.95
N TRP A 51 13.11 -5.79 -7.60
CA TRP A 51 12.99 -4.70 -8.58
C TRP A 51 14.21 -4.60 -9.52
N THR A 52 15.43 -4.81 -9.00
CA THR A 52 16.65 -4.74 -9.84
C THR A 52 16.77 -5.95 -10.77
N THR A 53 16.29 -7.12 -10.36
CA THR A 53 16.35 -8.35 -11.19
C THR A 53 15.19 -8.53 -12.15
N GLU A 54 14.06 -7.86 -11.93
CA GLU A 54 12.93 -7.91 -12.85
C GLU A 54 13.29 -7.27 -14.19
N GLU A 55 12.77 -7.80 -15.29
CA GLU A 55 12.99 -7.27 -16.64
C GLU A 55 11.70 -6.68 -17.22
N ASP A 56 10.55 -7.21 -16.83
CA ASP A 56 9.25 -6.75 -17.31
C ASP A 56 8.88 -5.39 -16.66
N PRO A 57 8.71 -4.32 -17.47
CA PRO A 57 8.33 -3.01 -16.97
C PRO A 57 7.02 -2.99 -16.17
N ASP A 58 6.03 -3.80 -16.53
CA ASP A 58 4.74 -3.84 -15.85
C ASP A 58 4.88 -4.47 -14.46
N PHE A 59 5.73 -5.50 -14.33
CA PHE A 59 6.06 -6.07 -13.02
C PHE A 59 6.93 -5.13 -12.19
N LYS A 60 7.85 -4.37 -12.80
CA LYS A 60 8.59 -3.32 -12.06
C LYS A 60 7.67 -2.26 -11.47
N GLU A 61 6.68 -1.80 -12.23
CA GLU A 61 5.69 -0.85 -11.72
C GLU A 61 4.90 -1.46 -10.56
N GLN A 62 4.54 -2.74 -10.65
CA GLN A 62 3.88 -3.46 -9.56
C GLN A 62 4.73 -3.59 -8.29
N ILE A 63 6.05 -3.74 -8.43
CA ILE A 63 6.98 -3.80 -7.30
C ILE A 63 7.13 -2.41 -6.67
N VAL A 64 7.25 -1.34 -7.47
CA VAL A 64 7.23 0.04 -6.98
C VAL A 64 5.94 0.32 -6.21
N ALA A 65 4.81 -0.14 -6.72
CA ALA A 65 3.51 -0.06 -6.04
C ALA A 65 3.48 -0.83 -4.70
N ASN A 66 4.17 -1.97 -4.60
CA ASN A 66 4.34 -2.70 -3.33
C ASN A 66 5.16 -1.88 -2.33
N ILE A 67 6.32 -1.37 -2.76
CA ILE A 67 7.19 -0.56 -1.91
C ILE A 67 6.45 0.68 -1.39
N GLN A 68 5.66 1.36 -2.25
CA GLN A 68 4.83 2.48 -1.81
C GLN A 68 3.80 2.06 -0.76
N ALA A 69 3.19 0.89 -0.90
CA ALA A 69 2.22 0.38 0.09
C ALA A 69 2.87 0.11 1.45
N GLU A 70 4.13 -0.36 1.47
CA GLU A 70 4.91 -0.56 2.69
C GLU A 70 5.31 0.78 3.32
N ILE A 71 5.71 1.78 2.52
CA ILE A 71 5.97 3.15 2.99
C ILE A 71 4.73 3.73 3.67
N ASP A 72 3.59 3.65 2.98
CA ASP A 72 2.33 4.14 3.51
C ASP A 72 1.98 3.40 4.82
N GLU A 73 2.25 2.09 4.91
CA GLU A 73 1.93 1.30 6.10
C GLU A 73 2.76 1.73 7.28
N TYR A 74 4.07 1.84 7.07
CA TYR A 74 5.03 2.24 8.08
C TYR A 74 4.67 3.63 8.65
N SER A 75 4.23 4.55 7.79
CA SER A 75 3.82 5.89 8.20
C SER A 75 2.53 5.94 9.03
N GLU A 76 1.62 4.98 8.81
CA GLU A 76 0.32 4.90 9.48
C GLU A 76 0.36 4.10 10.79
N GLN A 77 1.37 3.25 10.96
CA GLN A 77 1.48 2.42 12.15
C GLN A 77 1.70 3.28 13.41
N PRO A 78 1.03 2.95 14.53
CA PRO A 78 1.27 3.65 15.79
C PRO A 78 2.71 3.39 16.26
N LYS A 79 3.42 4.47 16.62
CA LYS A 79 4.83 4.42 17.10
C LYS A 79 5.05 3.57 18.35
N LYS A 80 3.98 3.13 19.02
CA LYS A 80 4.00 2.27 20.20
C LYS A 80 2.96 1.16 20.00
N PRO A 81 3.21 -0.06 20.53
CA PRO A 81 2.22 -1.12 20.48
C PRO A 81 0.88 -0.68 21.10
N THR A 82 -0.19 -0.79 20.33
CA THR A 82 -1.56 -0.50 20.77
C THR A 82 -2.35 -1.79 20.87
N LYS A 83 -2.99 -2.02 22.03
CA LYS A 83 -3.90 -3.16 22.19
C LYS A 83 -5.19 -2.89 21.40
N LYS A 84 -5.47 -3.71 20.39
CA LYS A 84 -6.73 -3.67 19.64
C LYS A 84 -7.78 -4.57 20.32
N PRO A 85 -9.08 -4.32 20.08
CA PRO A 85 -10.15 -5.23 20.48
C PRO A 85 -9.90 -6.64 19.92
N TYR A 86 -10.31 -7.66 20.68
CA TYR A 86 -10.24 -9.05 20.22
C TYR A 86 -11.38 -9.32 19.25
N ILE A 87 -11.07 -9.94 18.11
CA ILE A 87 -12.06 -10.38 17.13
C ILE A 87 -12.18 -11.91 17.24
N ASP A 88 -13.40 -12.39 17.40
CA ASP A 88 -13.68 -13.83 17.42
C ASP A 88 -13.50 -14.43 16.02
N TYR A 89 -12.86 -15.61 15.94
CA TYR A 89 -12.61 -16.30 14.67
C TYR A 89 -13.90 -16.61 13.89
N SER A 90 -15.02 -16.83 14.58
CA SER A 90 -16.33 -17.07 13.96
C SER A 90 -16.86 -15.88 13.18
N HIS A 91 -16.37 -14.65 13.44
CA HIS A 91 -16.81 -13.44 12.75
C HIS A 91 -15.98 -13.13 11.50
N LEU A 92 -14.87 -13.84 11.24
CA LEU A 92 -13.96 -13.50 10.15
C LEU A 92 -14.60 -13.57 8.76
N GLU A 93 -15.45 -14.56 8.51
CA GLU A 93 -16.17 -14.69 7.22
C GLU A 93 -17.16 -13.53 7.00
N ALA A 94 -17.88 -13.14 8.06
CA ALA A 94 -18.81 -12.03 8.01
C ALA A 94 -18.06 -10.71 7.74
N ILE A 95 -16.97 -10.45 8.47
CA ILE A 95 -16.12 -9.27 8.27
C ILE A 95 -15.58 -9.23 6.84
N ALA A 96 -15.05 -10.34 6.33
CA ALA A 96 -14.53 -10.41 4.96
C ALA A 96 -15.61 -10.10 3.92
N LYS A 97 -16.82 -10.62 4.12
CA LYS A 97 -17.97 -10.34 3.27
C LYS A 97 -18.36 -8.87 3.28
N ASP A 98 -18.42 -8.25 4.46
CA ASP A 98 -18.75 -6.82 4.61
C ASP A 98 -17.70 -5.94 3.93
N VAL A 99 -16.42 -6.25 4.11
CA VAL A 99 -15.31 -5.54 3.45
C VAL A 99 -15.41 -5.62 1.94
N LEU A 100 -15.65 -6.82 1.39
CA LEU A 100 -15.80 -7.01 -0.05
C LEU A 100 -17.04 -6.29 -0.60
N ALA A 101 -18.17 -6.36 0.12
CA ALA A 101 -19.40 -5.67 -0.28
C ALA A 101 -19.21 -4.14 -0.32
N PHE A 102 -18.57 -3.58 0.70
CA PHE A 102 -18.22 -2.17 0.74
C PHE A 102 -17.29 -1.77 -0.42
N LYS A 103 -16.22 -2.54 -0.65
CA LYS A 103 -15.28 -2.27 -1.75
C LYS A 103 -15.94 -2.39 -3.12
N ALA A 104 -16.86 -3.34 -3.30
CA ALA A 104 -17.64 -3.48 -4.53
C ALA A 104 -18.54 -2.26 -4.75
N HIS A 105 -19.22 -1.78 -3.70
CA HIS A 105 -20.00 -0.55 -3.78
C HIS A 105 -19.13 0.66 -4.13
N LEU A 106 -18.01 0.86 -3.43
CA LEU A 106 -17.07 1.95 -3.73
C LEU A 106 -16.51 1.86 -5.16
N LYS A 107 -16.20 0.63 -5.62
CA LYS A 107 -15.77 0.38 -6.99
C LYS A 107 -16.84 0.81 -8.01
N SER A 108 -18.11 0.55 -7.75
CA SER A 108 -19.19 0.96 -8.63
C SER A 108 -19.26 2.49 -8.80
N LEU A 109 -19.06 3.23 -7.71
CA LEU A 109 -19.00 4.70 -7.74
C LEU A 109 -17.79 5.20 -8.54
N VAL A 110 -16.63 4.56 -8.35
CA VAL A 110 -15.41 4.86 -9.11
C VAL A 110 -15.60 4.60 -10.59
N ASP A 111 -16.21 3.47 -10.96
CA ASP A 111 -16.47 3.11 -12.36
C ASP A 111 -17.42 4.12 -13.02
N GLN A 112 -18.49 4.54 -12.33
CA GLN A 112 -19.40 5.60 -12.80
C GLN A 112 -18.69 6.96 -12.96
N TRP A 113 -17.71 7.26 -12.10
CA TRP A 113 -16.98 8.52 -12.11
C TRP A 113 -15.87 8.59 -13.19
N GLY A 114 -15.51 7.45 -13.81
CA GLY A 114 -14.52 7.35 -14.88
C GLY A 114 -13.44 6.28 -14.68
N GLY A 115 -13.62 5.38 -13.73
CA GLY A 115 -12.81 4.18 -13.54
C GLY A 115 -11.50 4.37 -12.78
N VAL A 116 -10.83 3.24 -12.54
CA VAL A 116 -9.61 3.16 -11.71
C VAL A 116 -8.44 3.97 -12.28
N THR A 117 -8.29 4.04 -13.60
CA THR A 117 -7.23 4.84 -14.23
C THR A 117 -7.37 6.33 -13.94
N LYS A 118 -8.60 6.86 -13.94
CA LYS A 118 -8.85 8.26 -13.58
C LYS A 118 -8.61 8.47 -12.08
N LEU A 119 -9.04 7.54 -11.25
CA LEU A 119 -8.82 7.60 -9.80
C LEU A 119 -7.33 7.60 -9.45
N SER A 120 -6.54 6.76 -10.11
CA SER A 120 -5.09 6.68 -9.93
C SER A 120 -4.43 8.05 -10.18
N LYS A 121 -4.78 8.70 -11.30
CA LYS A 121 -4.26 10.03 -11.65
C LYS A 121 -4.65 11.11 -10.63
N GLN A 122 -5.89 11.06 -10.13
CA GLN A 122 -6.39 12.09 -9.21
C GLN A 122 -5.85 11.94 -7.78
N THR A 123 -5.69 10.70 -7.33
CA THR A 123 -5.27 10.39 -5.95
C THR A 123 -3.76 10.25 -5.80
N GLY A 124 -3.04 10.09 -6.93
CA GLY A 124 -1.63 9.73 -6.95
C GLY A 124 -1.36 8.28 -6.50
N ILE A 125 -2.39 7.48 -6.26
CA ILE A 125 -2.24 6.06 -5.89
C ILE A 125 -1.97 5.28 -7.18
N PRO A 126 -0.94 4.42 -7.23
CA PRO A 126 -0.68 3.60 -8.41
C PRO A 126 -1.88 2.75 -8.82
N GLN A 127 -2.15 2.67 -10.12
CA GLN A 127 -3.26 1.88 -10.66
C GLN A 127 -3.19 0.41 -10.21
N PRO A 128 -2.02 -0.28 -10.19
CA PRO A 128 -1.93 -1.64 -9.66
C PRO A 128 -2.36 -1.75 -8.20
N SER A 129 -2.00 -0.77 -7.35
CA SER A 129 -2.41 -0.74 -5.94
C SER A 129 -3.92 -0.61 -5.81
N LEU A 130 -4.56 0.26 -6.60
CA LEU A 130 -6.01 0.41 -6.60
C LEU A 130 -6.73 -0.85 -7.10
N SER A 131 -6.21 -1.49 -8.15
CA SER A 131 -6.77 -2.75 -8.66
C SER A 131 -6.74 -3.83 -7.58
N ARG A 132 -5.60 -4.01 -6.89
CA ARG A 132 -5.49 -4.96 -5.77
C ARG A 132 -6.36 -4.58 -4.58
N PHE A 133 -6.45 -3.28 -4.28
CA PHE A 133 -7.31 -2.77 -3.22
C PHE A 133 -8.75 -3.21 -3.41
N PHE A 134 -9.32 -3.06 -4.61
CA PHE A 134 -10.71 -3.44 -4.89
C PHE A 134 -10.94 -4.95 -4.99
N SER A 135 -9.90 -5.74 -5.27
CA SER A 135 -10.02 -7.19 -5.44
C SER A 135 -9.73 -8.01 -4.17
N SER A 136 -9.20 -7.40 -3.10
CA SER A 136 -8.82 -8.11 -1.87
C SER A 136 -9.86 -7.99 -0.75
N ALA A 137 -9.89 -8.98 0.14
CA ALA A 137 -10.65 -8.93 1.40
C ALA A 137 -9.91 -8.19 2.52
N SER A 138 -8.77 -7.56 2.24
CA SER A 138 -7.99 -6.83 3.24
C SER A 138 -8.74 -5.58 3.71
N MET A 139 -8.69 -5.28 5.00
CA MET A 139 -9.26 -4.07 5.57
C MET A 139 -8.74 -2.82 4.85
N PRO A 140 -9.61 -1.94 4.34
CA PRO A 140 -9.20 -0.68 3.76
C PRO A 140 -8.44 0.20 4.76
N ARG A 141 -7.33 0.79 4.32
CA ARG A 141 -6.65 1.83 5.11
C ARG A 141 -7.43 3.13 5.06
N ARG A 142 -7.52 3.83 6.19
CA ARG A 142 -8.28 5.08 6.31
C ARG A 142 -7.75 6.16 5.36
N THR A 143 -6.44 6.29 5.24
CA THR A 143 -5.77 7.21 4.32
C THR A 143 -6.20 6.99 2.87
N THR A 144 -6.20 5.73 2.41
CA THR A 144 -6.68 5.34 1.08
C THR A 144 -8.14 5.71 0.90
N LEU A 145 -8.99 5.40 1.88
CA LEU A 145 -10.40 5.77 1.84
C LEU A 145 -10.61 7.28 1.75
N TYR A 146 -9.87 8.07 2.53
CA TYR A 146 -9.95 9.54 2.49
C TYR A 146 -9.48 10.10 1.14
N LYS A 147 -8.35 9.62 0.59
CA LYS A 147 -7.90 10.01 -0.75
C LYS A 147 -8.97 9.74 -1.81
N ILE A 148 -9.64 8.59 -1.75
CA ILE A 148 -10.73 8.24 -2.67
C ILE A 148 -11.96 9.12 -2.43
N ALA A 149 -12.37 9.33 -1.17
CA ALA A 149 -13.50 10.18 -0.83
C ALA A 149 -13.29 11.62 -1.28
N ASP A 150 -12.11 12.19 -1.05
CA ASP A 150 -11.76 13.54 -1.50
C ASP A 150 -11.82 13.66 -3.04
N ALA A 151 -11.33 12.65 -3.76
CA ALA A 151 -11.37 12.62 -5.22
C ALA A 151 -12.81 12.53 -5.78
N LEU A 152 -13.68 11.74 -5.12
CA LEU A 152 -15.07 11.55 -5.53
C LEU A 152 -16.05 12.55 -4.88
N LYS A 153 -15.57 13.38 -3.95
CA LYS A 153 -16.38 14.27 -3.08
C LYS A 153 -17.43 13.52 -2.25
N LEU A 154 -17.05 12.37 -1.71
CA LEU A 154 -17.89 11.59 -0.79
C LEU A 154 -17.78 12.14 0.63
N SER A 155 -18.85 12.02 1.40
CA SER A 155 -18.86 12.35 2.82
C SER A 155 -18.21 11.26 3.66
N GLU A 156 -17.77 11.61 4.87
CA GLU A 156 -17.15 10.65 5.79
C GLU A 156 -18.08 9.47 6.13
N LYS A 157 -19.39 9.70 6.16
CA LYS A 157 -20.40 8.65 6.42
C LYS A 157 -20.48 7.60 5.31
N GLU A 158 -20.05 7.94 4.10
CA GLU A 158 -20.08 7.03 2.95
C GLU A 158 -18.84 6.13 2.90
N ILE A 159 -17.79 6.46 3.66
CA ILE A 159 -16.53 5.71 3.71
C ILE A 159 -16.18 5.14 5.10
N ILE A 160 -16.80 5.63 6.17
CA ILE A 160 -16.72 5.02 7.49
C ILE A 160 -17.78 3.93 7.57
N THR A 161 -17.32 2.70 7.46
CA THR A 161 -18.09 1.52 7.84
C THR A 161 -17.66 1.11 9.25
N ASP A 162 -18.64 0.97 10.15
CA ASP A 162 -18.45 0.21 11.37
C ASP A 162 -18.39 -1.26 10.97
N TRP A 163 -17.18 -1.76 10.79
CA TRP A 163 -16.94 -3.19 10.61
C TRP A 163 -17.35 -3.90 11.90
N ALA A 164 -18.03 -5.04 11.79
CA ALA A 164 -18.35 -5.87 12.94
C ALA A 164 -17.04 -6.19 13.71
N ALA A 165 -16.82 -5.50 14.83
CA ALA A 165 -15.65 -5.61 15.68
C ALA A 165 -16.11 -5.76 17.13
#